data_AF-A0A3D8VR99-F1
#
_entry.id   AF-A0A3D8VR99-F1
#
_cell.length_a   1.000
_cell.length_b   1.000
_cell.length_c   1.000
_cell.angle_alpha   90.00
_cell.angle_beta   90.00
_cell.angle_gamma   90.00
#
_symmetry.space_group_name_H-M   'P 1'
#
loop_
_entity.id
_entity.type
_entity.pdbx_description
1 polymer ?
#
loop_
_entity_poly.entity_id
_entity_poly.type
_entity_poly.pdbx_seq_one_letter_code
_entity_poly.pdbx_strand_id
1 'polypeptide(L)' 'MAVSEVEDFLYHLKKYMEYTTEMRASYEHLSEHHKNIVVDSSPTKAGPETLSKHAYDWHDELFERLKKE' A
#
# COMPACT_ATOMS: atom_id res chain seq x y z
N MET A 1 2.06 25.18 -11.55
CA MET A 1 0.88 24.30 -11.71
C MET A 1 1.23 22.83 -11.56
N ALA A 2 2.45 22.37 -11.93
CA ALA A 2 2.86 20.96 -11.75
C ALA A 2 3.08 20.51 -10.29
N VAL A 3 3.49 21.42 -9.38
CA VAL A 3 3.73 21.09 -7.97
C VAL A 3 2.46 20.56 -7.29
N SER A 4 1.28 21.15 -7.58
CA SER A 4 0.04 20.74 -6.92
C SER A 4 -0.48 19.38 -7.37
N GLU A 5 -0.24 18.96 -8.62
CA GLU A 5 -0.73 17.66 -9.13
C GLU A 5 0.08 16.49 -8.56
N VAL A 6 1.41 16.65 -8.48
CA VAL A 6 2.29 15.64 -7.87
C VAL A 6 2.11 15.59 -6.35
N GLU A 7 1.92 16.74 -5.69
CA GLU A 7 1.60 16.79 -4.26
C GLU A 7 0.26 16.11 -3.94
N ASP A 8 -0.76 16.31 -4.77
CA ASP A 8 -2.06 15.65 -4.63
C ASP A 8 -1.92 14.12 -4.80
N PHE A 9 -1.15 13.68 -5.78
CA PHE A 9 -0.85 12.26 -5.94
C PHE A 9 -0.09 11.68 -4.73
N LEU A 10 0.92 12.38 -4.22
CA LEU A 10 1.68 11.98 -3.03
C LEU A 10 0.79 11.90 -1.78
N TYR A 11 -0.16 12.83 -1.64
CA TYR A 11 -1.16 12.77 -0.58
C TYR A 11 -1.99 11.48 -0.66
N HIS A 12 -2.51 11.16 -1.84
CA HIS A 12 -3.29 9.95 -2.06
C HIS A 12 -2.45 8.67 -1.89
N LEU A 13 -1.20 8.67 -2.34
CA LEU A 13 -0.28 7.55 -2.14
C LEU A 13 -0.01 7.33 -0.65
N LYS A 14 0.22 8.40 0.12
CA LYS A 14 0.37 8.31 1.57
C LYS A 14 -0.89 7.77 2.25
N LYS A 15 -2.08 8.19 1.82
CA LYS A 15 -3.35 7.62 2.30
C LYS A 15 -3.49 6.13 1.97
N TYR A 16 -3.05 5.72 0.79
CA TYR A 16 -3.03 4.32 0.40
C TYR A 16 -2.05 3.49 1.26
N MET A 17 -0.88 4.05 1.61
CA MET A 17 0.07 3.41 2.55
C MET A 17 -0.55 3.23 3.94
N GLU A 18 -1.19 4.28 4.49
CA GLU A 18 -1.90 4.22 5.78
C GLU A 18 -2.94 3.10 5.76
N TYR A 19 -3.80 3.08 4.73
CA TYR A 19 -4.88 2.10 4.61
C TYR A 19 -4.36 0.66 4.46
N THR A 20 -3.35 0.43 3.61
CA THR A 20 -2.78 -0.91 3.42
C THR A 20 -2.05 -1.41 4.67
N THR A 21 -1.51 -0.50 5.49
CA THR A 21 -0.92 -0.82 6.79
C THR A 21 -1.98 -1.26 7.79
N GLU A 22 -3.08 -0.52 7.90
CA GLU A 22 -4.24 -0.90 8.74
C GLU A 22 -4.85 -2.22 8.30
N MET A 23 -5.00 -2.44 6.99
CA MET A 23 -5.51 -3.68 6.43
C MET A 23 -4.60 -4.87 6.74
N ARG A 24 -3.27 -4.69 6.65
CA ARG A 24 -2.30 -5.70 7.08
C ARG A 24 -2.42 -6.00 8.58
N ALA A 25 -2.50 -4.98 9.43
CA ALA A 25 -2.66 -5.18 10.86
C ALA A 25 -3.96 -5.94 11.20
N SER A 26 -5.07 -5.58 10.56
CA SER A 26 -6.35 -6.29 10.70
C SER A 26 -6.23 -7.76 10.26
N TYR A 27 -5.55 -8.00 9.14
CA TYR A 27 -5.29 -9.35 8.63
C TYR A 27 -4.43 -10.19 9.59
N GLU A 28 -3.42 -9.61 10.23
CA GLU A 28 -2.55 -10.31 11.18
C GLU A 28 -3.33 -10.88 12.39
N HIS A 29 -4.41 -10.22 12.80
CA HIS A 29 -5.29 -10.65 13.89
C HIS A 29 -6.32 -11.73 13.50
N LEU A 30 -6.46 -12.05 12.21
CA LEU A 30 -7.38 -13.09 11.76
C LEU A 30 -6.89 -14.49 12.16
N SER A 31 -7.83 -15.42 12.33
CA SER A 31 -7.53 -16.85 12.41
C SER A 31 -6.94 -17.35 11.10
N GLU A 32 -6.17 -18.44 11.14
CA GLU A 32 -5.58 -19.04 9.93
C GLU A 32 -6.64 -19.38 8.86
N HIS A 33 -7.80 -19.88 9.28
CA HIS A 33 -8.90 -20.16 8.37
C HIS A 33 -9.38 -18.90 7.62
N HIS A 34 -9.58 -17.79 8.32
CA HIS A 34 -9.99 -16.53 7.70
C HIS A 34 -8.88 -15.92 6.85
N LYS A 35 -7.61 -16.06 7.26
CA LYS A 35 -6.44 -15.64 6.45
C LYS A 35 -6.44 -16.35 5.10
N ASN A 36 -6.65 -17.68 5.10
CA ASN A 36 -6.73 -18.46 3.86
C ASN A 36 -7.88 -17.99 2.96
N ILE A 37 -9.08 -17.75 3.50
CA ILE A 37 -10.21 -17.24 2.70
C ILE A 37 -9.87 -15.90 2.04
N VAL A 38 -9.23 -14.98 2.77
CA VAL A 38 -8.83 -13.67 2.25
C VAL A 38 -7.82 -13.83 1.11
N VAL A 39 -6.78 -14.62 1.30
CA VAL A 39 -5.73 -14.86 0.29
C VAL A 39 -6.30 -15.59 -0.93
N ASP A 40 -7.11 -16.62 -0.71
CA ASP A 40 -7.75 -17.39 -1.79
C ASP A 40 -8.74 -16.54 -2.59
N SER A 41 -9.34 -15.53 -1.98
CA SER A 41 -10.22 -14.58 -2.67
C SER A 41 -9.46 -13.47 -3.41
N SER A 42 -8.15 -13.31 -3.16
CA SER A 42 -7.32 -12.30 -3.79
C SER A 42 -7.07 -12.63 -5.28
N PRO A 43 -7.20 -11.66 -6.21
CA PRO A 43 -6.90 -11.87 -7.63
C PRO A 43 -5.46 -12.34 -7.88
N THR A 44 -4.53 -11.91 -7.04
CA THR A 44 -3.10 -12.25 -7.14
C THR A 44 -2.69 -13.39 -6.22
N LYS A 45 -3.63 -13.95 -5.43
CA LYS A 45 -3.36 -14.93 -4.36
C LYS A 45 -2.30 -14.45 -3.37
N ALA A 46 -2.19 -13.13 -3.21
CA ALA A 46 -1.30 -12.48 -2.25
C ALA A 46 -2.12 -11.81 -1.16
N GLY A 47 -1.58 -11.78 0.06
CA GLY A 47 -2.22 -11.12 1.19
C GLY A 47 -1.97 -9.62 1.24
N PRO A 48 -2.63 -8.93 2.18
CA PRO A 48 -2.51 -7.48 2.39
C PRO A 48 -1.08 -6.98 2.62
N GLU A 49 -0.18 -7.82 3.11
CA GLU A 49 1.23 -7.51 3.30
C GLU A 49 1.91 -7.10 1.99
N THR A 50 1.51 -7.72 0.87
CA THR A 50 2.06 -7.41 -0.46
C THR A 50 1.60 -6.03 -0.92
N LEU A 51 0.35 -5.66 -0.63
CA LEU A 51 -0.19 -4.34 -0.97
C LEU A 51 0.49 -3.23 -0.18
N SER A 52 0.69 -3.46 1.13
CA SER A 52 1.44 -2.53 1.98
C SER A 52 2.86 -2.34 1.45
N LYS A 53 3.58 -3.44 1.17
CA LYS A 53 4.93 -3.39 0.61
C LYS A 53 5.00 -2.57 -0.68
N HIS A 54 4.12 -2.84 -1.65
CA HIS A 54 4.10 -2.10 -2.91
C HIS A 54 3.81 -0.61 -2.72
N ALA A 55 2.95 -0.24 -1.77
CA ALA A 55 2.66 1.16 -1.48
C ALA A 55 3.90 1.90 -0.93
N TYR A 56 4.66 1.27 -0.02
CA TYR A 56 5.92 1.81 0.49
C TYR A 56 6.99 1.88 -0.59
N ASP A 57 7.20 0.81 -1.37
CA ASP A 57 8.20 0.77 -2.44
C ASP A 57 7.94 1.88 -3.48
N TRP A 58 6.67 2.10 -3.86
CA TRP A 58 6.29 3.17 -4.79
C TRP A 58 6.52 4.55 -4.18
N HIS A 59 6.12 4.78 -2.93
CA HIS A 59 6.36 6.05 -2.26
C HIS A 59 7.85 6.39 -2.21
N ASP A 60 8.69 5.45 -1.79
CA ASP A 60 10.12 5.67 -1.62
C ASP A 60 10.80 5.93 -2.97
N GLU A 61 10.45 5.17 -4.01
CA GLU A 61 10.99 5.39 -5.35
C GLU A 61 10.57 6.74 -5.93
N LEU A 62 9.30 7.13 -5.77
CA LEU A 62 8.79 8.42 -6.24
C LEU A 62 9.46 9.58 -5.49
N PHE A 63 9.56 9.49 -4.17
CA PHE A 63 10.17 10.51 -3.34
C PHE A 63 11.67 10.70 -3.66
N GLU A 64 12.40 9.60 -3.86
CA GLU A 64 13.82 9.66 -4.23
C GLU A 64 14.05 10.21 -5.65
N ARG A 65 13.10 10.02 -6.58
CA ARG A 65 13.15 10.64 -7.91
C ARG A 65 12.89 12.14 -7.83
N LEU A 66 11.88 12.56 -7.06
CA LEU A 66 11.52 13.99 -6.90
C LEU A 66 12.59 14.80 -6.18
N LYS A 67 13.36 14.22 -5.25
CA LYS A 67 14.50 14.90 -4.63
C LYS A 67 15.67 15.19 -5.57
N LYS A 68 15.78 14.44 -6.67
CA LYS A 68 16.89 14.52 -7.63
C LYS A 68 16.58 15.45 -8.82
N GLU A 69 15.33 15.91 -8.93
CA GLU A 69 14.93 17.01 -9.82
C GLU A 69 15.21 18.36 -9.16
#